data_AF-A0A8S4ECC2-F1
#
_entry.id   AF-A0A8S4ECC2-F1
#
_cell.length_a   1.000
_cell.length_b   1.000
_cell.length_c   1.000
_cell.angle_alpha   90.00
_cell.angle_beta   90.00
_cell.angle_gamma   90.00
#
_symmetry.space_group_name_H-M   'P 1'
#
loop_
_entity.id
_entity.type
_entity.pdbx_description
1 polymer ?
#
loop_
_entity_poly.entity_id
_entity_poly.type
_entity_poly.pdbx_seq_one_letter_code
_entity_poly.pdbx_strand_id
1 'polypeptide(L)'
;MELNFISTLIKHDVNYNVRKCFKAKKPFDTRKEEVLAIRSKFPNKIPLIVERYHKERNLPALDKTKFLVPEEITMSQFLVIIRNRMAIKPNQALYLIMNNRSMLSMSLTMAQAYDQHADEDGFLYVTYASQEVFGYQDDIRRESLEVQAIRTRFPNKVPLYVERYSGEREVAELERKKFLVPQELTMSQFLYIIRTKMKLKDSQALYLTVNNKILASHSMSMAQAYAQFRADDGLLHLTYASQQVFG
;
A
#
# COMPACT_ATOMS: atom_id res chain seq x y z
N MET A 1 -22.89 17.45 -9.04
CA MET A 1 -22.47 16.35 -9.93
C MET A 1 -21.61 15.43 -9.08
N GLU A 2 -22.18 14.32 -8.60
CA GLU A 2 -21.59 13.48 -7.55
C GLU A 2 -20.32 12.76 -8.04
N LEU A 3 -19.21 12.99 -7.33
CA LEU A 3 -17.88 12.43 -7.59
C LEU A 3 -17.78 10.99 -7.07
N ASN A 4 -18.55 10.06 -7.64
CA ASN A 4 -18.44 8.62 -7.36
C ASN A 4 -17.33 7.93 -8.21
N PHE A 5 -16.15 8.53 -8.29
CA PHE A 5 -15.06 8.05 -9.16
C PHE A 5 -14.02 7.14 -8.49
N ILE A 6 -14.20 6.73 -7.24
CA ILE A 6 -13.23 5.89 -6.54
C ILE A 6 -13.84 4.53 -6.27
N SER A 7 -13.94 3.70 -7.31
CA SER A 7 -14.01 2.26 -7.09
C SER A 7 -12.65 1.82 -6.54
N THR A 8 -12.59 1.73 -5.21
CA THR A 8 -11.52 1.17 -4.39
C THR A 8 -10.88 -0.03 -5.08
N LEU A 9 -9.69 0.17 -5.62
CA LEU A 9 -8.92 -0.88 -6.26
C LEU A 9 -7.99 -1.48 -5.21
N ILE A 10 -8.22 -2.78 -4.99
CA ILE A 10 -7.33 -3.78 -4.40
C ILE A 10 -7.48 -3.90 -2.88
N LYS A 11 -8.31 -4.87 -2.50
CA LYS A 11 -8.36 -5.45 -1.16
C LYS A 11 -6.93 -5.79 -0.72
N HIS A 12 -6.60 -5.36 0.49
CA HIS A 12 -5.26 -5.16 1.05
C HIS A 12 -4.38 -6.42 1.21
N ASP A 13 -4.71 -7.55 0.58
CA ASP A 13 -3.95 -8.79 0.66
C ASP A 13 -3.53 -9.26 -0.74
N VAL A 14 -2.22 -9.37 -0.96
CA VAL A 14 -1.62 -9.86 -2.21
C VAL A 14 -2.09 -11.28 -2.58
N ASN A 15 -2.55 -12.07 -1.61
CA ASN A 15 -3.07 -13.43 -1.81
C ASN A 15 -4.60 -13.47 -1.91
N TYR A 16 -5.31 -12.35 -1.87
CA TYR A 16 -6.78 -12.30 -1.74
C TYR A 16 -7.54 -13.14 -2.79
N ASN A 17 -7.07 -13.13 -4.05
CA ASN A 17 -7.73 -13.83 -5.16
C ASN A 17 -7.22 -15.27 -5.38
N VAL A 18 -6.35 -15.76 -4.50
CA VAL A 18 -5.78 -17.10 -4.63
C VAL A 18 -6.76 -18.11 -4.04
N ARG A 19 -7.29 -19.03 -4.86
CA ARG A 19 -8.29 -20.04 -4.42
C ARG A 19 -7.89 -20.85 -3.17
N LYS A 20 -6.60 -20.91 -2.85
CA LYS A 20 -6.05 -21.66 -1.70
C LYS A 20 -5.77 -20.79 -0.46
N CYS A 21 -5.97 -19.47 -0.49
CA CYS A 21 -5.71 -18.61 0.66
C CYS A 21 -6.79 -18.76 1.75
N PHE A 22 -6.47 -18.33 2.97
CA PHE A 22 -7.36 -18.46 4.13
C PHE A 22 -8.71 -17.76 3.91
N LYS A 23 -8.71 -16.54 3.37
CA LYS A 23 -9.93 -15.76 3.09
C LYS A 23 -10.85 -16.43 2.06
N ALA A 24 -10.28 -17.16 1.10
CA ALA A 24 -11.06 -17.92 0.12
C ALA A 24 -11.63 -19.23 0.69
N LYS A 25 -10.94 -19.83 1.67
CA LYS A 25 -11.34 -21.08 2.32
C LYS A 25 -12.40 -20.88 3.41
N LYS A 26 -12.49 -19.70 4.02
CA LYS A 26 -13.40 -19.41 5.12
C LYS A 26 -14.24 -18.14 4.88
N PRO A 27 -15.58 -18.23 5.02
CA PRO A 27 -16.46 -17.06 4.97
C PRO A 27 -16.07 -15.98 5.97
N PHE A 28 -16.43 -14.73 5.67
CA PHE A 28 -16.08 -13.56 6.48
C PHE A 28 -16.63 -13.66 7.91
N ASP A 29 -17.91 -13.95 8.07
CA ASP A 29 -18.56 -13.98 9.38
C ASP A 29 -17.92 -15.02 10.29
N THR A 30 -17.60 -16.20 9.76
CA THR A 30 -16.91 -17.25 10.50
C THR A 30 -15.50 -16.82 10.96
N ARG A 31 -14.76 -16.07 10.13
CA ARG A 31 -13.45 -15.53 10.51
C ARG A 31 -13.58 -14.51 11.64
N LYS A 32 -14.58 -13.63 11.54
CA LYS A 32 -14.85 -12.59 12.53
C LYS A 32 -15.26 -13.18 13.88
N GLU A 33 -16.15 -14.18 13.88
CA GLU A 33 -16.54 -14.92 15.08
C GLU A 33 -15.34 -15.63 15.72
N GLU A 34 -14.48 -16.25 14.92
CA GLU A 34 -13.25 -16.90 15.40
C GLU A 34 -12.33 -15.91 16.11
N VAL A 35 -12.15 -14.71 15.56
CA VAL A 35 -11.36 -13.64 16.17
C VAL A 35 -11.98 -13.16 17.48
N LEU A 36 -13.29 -12.90 17.50
CA LEU A 36 -14.00 -12.46 18.71
C LEU A 36 -13.82 -13.47 19.84
N ALA A 37 -14.01 -14.77 19.54
CA ALA A 37 -13.84 -15.83 20.51
C ALA A 37 -12.40 -15.97 21.01
N ILE A 38 -11.40 -15.90 20.11
CA ILE A 38 -10.00 -16.10 20.52
C ILE A 38 -9.45 -14.89 21.28
N ARG A 39 -9.83 -13.66 20.92
CA ARG A 39 -9.41 -12.44 21.63
C ARG A 39 -10.06 -12.33 23.01
N SER A 40 -11.29 -12.81 23.18
CA SER A 40 -11.89 -12.90 24.51
C SER A 40 -11.11 -13.85 25.44
N LYS A 41 -10.59 -14.97 24.89
CA LYS A 41 -9.80 -15.95 25.66
C LYS A 41 -8.35 -15.51 25.89
N PHE A 42 -7.77 -14.80 24.94
CA PHE A 42 -6.38 -14.35 24.97
C PHE A 42 -6.30 -12.86 24.60
N PRO A 43 -6.67 -11.97 25.54
CA PRO A 43 -6.79 -10.53 25.25
C PRO A 43 -5.45 -9.92 24.83
N ASN A 44 -4.35 -10.37 25.44
CA ASN A 44 -3.00 -9.86 25.23
C ASN A 44 -2.28 -10.53 24.05
N LYS A 45 -3.02 -11.07 23.08
CA LYS A 45 -2.44 -11.75 21.93
C LYS A 45 -3.14 -11.38 20.64
N ILE A 46 -2.34 -11.22 19.61
CA ILE A 46 -2.76 -10.85 18.28
C ILE A 46 -3.01 -12.11 17.44
N PRO A 47 -4.19 -12.27 16.83
CA PRO A 47 -4.47 -13.36 15.90
C PRO A 47 -3.93 -13.03 14.49
N LEU A 48 -3.05 -13.88 13.98
CA LEU A 48 -2.38 -13.70 12.70
C LEU A 48 -2.66 -14.85 11.73
N ILE A 49 -2.77 -14.49 10.45
CA ILE A 49 -2.72 -15.41 9.33
C ILE A 49 -1.43 -15.15 8.57
N VAL A 50 -0.53 -16.12 8.54
CA VAL A 50 0.75 -16.06 7.83
C VAL A 50 0.72 -17.01 6.65
N GLU A 51 0.76 -16.49 5.43
CA GLU A 51 0.70 -17.29 4.21
C GLU A 51 1.92 -17.06 3.32
N ARG A 52 2.27 -18.09 2.56
CA ARG A 52 3.31 -18.00 1.54
C ARG A 52 2.80 -17.13 0.40
N TYR A 53 3.62 -16.20 -0.08
CA TYR A 53 3.26 -15.45 -1.28
C TYR A 53 3.02 -16.39 -2.46
N HIS A 54 1.94 -16.18 -3.20
CA HIS A 54 1.51 -17.12 -4.23
C HIS A 54 2.51 -17.34 -5.38
N LYS A 55 3.43 -16.40 -5.62
CA LYS A 55 4.55 -16.53 -6.58
C LYS A 55 5.86 -17.01 -5.94
N GLU A 56 5.94 -17.14 -4.62
CA GLU A 56 7.14 -17.65 -3.95
C GLU A 56 7.41 -19.10 -4.38
N ARG A 57 8.66 -19.42 -4.73
CA ARG A 57 9.09 -20.76 -5.19
C ARG A 57 10.27 -21.34 -4.41
N ASN A 58 11.04 -20.51 -3.73
CA ASN A 58 12.32 -20.84 -3.11
C ASN A 58 12.23 -21.12 -1.61
N LEU A 59 11.27 -20.51 -0.90
CA LEU A 59 11.03 -20.78 0.52
C LEU A 59 10.09 -21.97 0.73
N PRO A 60 10.25 -22.79 1.78
CA PRO A 60 9.32 -23.85 2.11
C PRO A 60 7.96 -23.30 2.56
N ALA A 61 6.94 -24.16 2.53
CA ALA A 61 5.64 -23.87 3.14
C ALA A 61 5.73 -23.95 4.67
N LEU A 62 5.02 -23.08 5.39
CA LEU A 62 4.79 -23.28 6.83
C LEU A 62 3.86 -24.46 7.07
N ASP A 63 4.10 -25.17 8.16
CA ASP A 63 3.22 -26.22 8.70
C ASP A 63 1.88 -25.65 9.19
N LYS A 64 1.93 -24.47 9.80
CA LYS A 64 0.78 -23.75 10.35
C LYS A 64 0.74 -22.34 9.81
N THR A 65 -0.44 -21.91 9.40
CA THR A 65 -0.69 -20.55 8.89
C THR A 65 -1.36 -19.65 9.93
N LYS A 66 -1.95 -20.21 11.00
CA LYS A 66 -2.59 -19.43 12.07
C LYS A 66 -1.68 -19.31 13.28
N PHE A 67 -1.52 -18.09 13.77
CA PHE A 67 -0.66 -17.76 14.89
C PHE A 67 -1.41 -16.90 15.90
N LEU A 68 -0.96 -17.00 17.15
CA LEU A 68 -1.43 -16.16 18.24
C LEU A 68 -0.18 -15.63 18.95
N VAL A 69 0.12 -14.35 18.71
CA VAL A 69 1.43 -13.75 19.03
C VAL A 69 1.25 -12.68 20.11
N PRO A 70 2.09 -12.64 21.16
CA PRO A 70 2.06 -11.55 22.14
C PRO A 70 2.23 -10.17 21.48
N GLU A 71 1.58 -9.16 22.04
CA GLU A 71 1.46 -7.83 21.43
C GLU A 71 2.78 -7.06 21.42
N GLU A 72 3.63 -7.34 22.40
CA GLU A 72 4.93 -6.72 22.65
C GLU A 72 6.03 -7.21 21.71
N ILE A 73 5.83 -8.35 21.03
CA ILE A 73 6.82 -8.89 20.09
C ILE A 73 7.02 -7.90 18.95
N THR A 74 8.26 -7.63 18.58
CA THR A 74 8.57 -6.78 17.43
C THR A 74 8.47 -7.55 16.11
N MET A 75 8.30 -6.83 15.01
CA MET A 75 8.35 -7.40 13.67
C MET A 75 9.66 -8.17 13.40
N SER A 76 10.81 -7.66 13.89
CA SER A 76 12.09 -8.36 13.81
C SER A 76 12.11 -9.69 14.57
N GLN A 77 11.59 -9.70 15.79
CA GLN A 77 11.49 -10.92 16.60
C GLN A 77 10.52 -11.93 15.95
N PHE A 78 9.39 -11.44 15.43
CA PHE A 78 8.44 -12.29 14.72
C PHE A 78 9.03 -12.90 13.45
N LEU A 79 9.81 -12.14 12.68
CA LEU A 79 10.56 -12.64 11.53
C LEU A 79 11.50 -13.80 11.92
N VAL A 80 12.20 -13.68 13.05
CA VAL A 80 13.05 -14.75 13.59
C VAL A 80 12.23 -15.98 13.97
N ILE A 81 11.06 -15.81 14.58
CA ILE A 81 10.15 -16.92 14.92
C ILE A 81 9.71 -17.67 13.65
N ILE A 82 9.30 -16.94 12.61
CA ILE A 82 8.88 -17.52 11.33
C ILE A 82 10.07 -18.22 10.66
N ARG A 83 11.25 -17.60 10.68
CA ARG A 83 12.49 -18.20 10.20
C ARG A 83 12.84 -19.50 10.93
N ASN A 84 12.63 -19.59 12.24
CA ASN A 84 12.94 -20.81 12.98
C ASN A 84 11.94 -21.94 12.70
N ARG A 85 10.71 -21.61 12.28
CA ARG A 85 9.70 -22.59 11.89
C ARG A 85 9.86 -23.09 10.46
N MET A 86 10.43 -22.26 9.58
CA MET A 86 10.81 -22.66 8.24
C MET A 86 12.26 -23.11 8.27
N ALA A 87 12.55 -24.41 8.14
CA ALA A 87 13.94 -24.90 8.12
C ALA A 87 14.74 -24.37 6.90
N ILE A 88 15.11 -23.09 6.89
CA ILE A 88 15.77 -22.36 5.80
C ILE A 88 17.21 -22.06 6.15
N LYS A 89 18.05 -21.94 5.12
CA LYS A 89 19.49 -21.69 5.30
C LYS A 89 19.71 -20.32 5.96
N PRO A 90 20.76 -20.15 6.79
CA PRO A 90 21.08 -18.86 7.43
C PRO A 90 21.19 -17.69 6.44
N ASN A 91 21.67 -17.95 5.22
CA ASN A 91 21.85 -16.92 4.19
C ASN A 91 20.63 -16.74 3.28
N GLN A 92 19.56 -17.53 3.45
CA GLN A 92 18.37 -17.39 2.63
C GLN A 92 17.50 -16.23 3.15
N ALA A 93 17.25 -15.24 2.31
CA ALA A 93 16.45 -14.09 2.73
C ALA A 93 14.98 -14.46 2.92
N LEU A 94 14.35 -13.84 3.92
CA LEU A 94 12.94 -13.99 4.27
C LEU A 94 12.39 -12.59 4.58
N TYR A 95 11.29 -12.24 3.92
CA TYR A 95 10.59 -10.98 4.10
C TYR A 95 9.15 -11.24 4.55
N LEU A 96 8.60 -10.31 5.32
CA LEU A 96 7.20 -10.27 5.71
C LEU A 96 6.52 -9.05 5.07
N ILE A 97 5.33 -9.24 4.54
CA ILE A 97 4.54 -8.27 3.78
C ILE A 97 3.17 -8.17 4.43
N MET A 98 2.70 -6.95 4.68
CA MET A 98 1.35 -6.67 5.20
C MET A 98 0.74 -5.52 4.42
N ASN A 99 -0.55 -5.61 4.07
CA ASN A 99 -1.27 -4.54 3.38
C ASN A 99 -0.60 -4.05 2.08
N ASN A 100 -0.05 -4.98 1.30
CA ASN A 100 0.74 -4.71 0.08
C ASN A 100 1.94 -3.78 0.30
N ARG A 101 2.38 -3.58 1.56
CA ARG A 101 3.60 -2.85 1.91
C ARG A 101 4.61 -3.84 2.46
N SER A 102 5.75 -3.93 1.78
CA SER A 102 6.77 -4.92 2.11
C SER A 102 7.72 -4.50 3.23
N MET A 103 7.56 -3.30 3.79
CA MET A 103 8.47 -2.79 4.79
C MET A 103 7.69 -2.06 5.88
N LEU A 104 7.13 -2.84 6.81
CA LEU A 104 6.94 -2.27 8.15
C LEU A 104 8.32 -2.09 8.77
N SER A 105 8.47 -1.01 9.53
CA SER A 105 9.67 -0.85 10.35
C SER A 105 9.82 -2.08 11.23
N MET A 106 10.98 -2.72 11.18
CA MET A 106 11.29 -3.93 11.95
C MET A 106 11.21 -3.70 13.46
N SER A 107 11.16 -2.43 13.89
CA SER A 107 10.97 -2.01 15.28
C SER A 107 9.52 -1.94 15.74
N LEU A 108 8.52 -1.98 14.86
CA LEU A 108 7.11 -1.94 15.28
C LEU A 108 6.78 -3.19 16.08
N THR A 109 5.98 -3.00 17.14
CA THR A 109 5.39 -4.12 17.89
C THR A 109 4.23 -4.74 17.13
N MET A 110 3.87 -5.98 17.45
CA MET A 110 2.70 -6.65 16.89
C MET A 110 1.42 -5.88 17.18
N ALA A 111 1.31 -5.22 18.34
CA ALA A 111 0.19 -4.34 18.68
C ALA A 111 0.08 -3.18 17.67
N GLN A 112 1.18 -2.47 17.44
CA GLN A 112 1.22 -1.34 16.51
C GLN A 112 0.94 -1.75 15.07
N ALA A 113 1.49 -2.89 14.64
CA ALA A 113 1.21 -3.45 13.32
C ALA A 113 -0.27 -3.84 13.19
N TYR A 114 -0.85 -4.43 14.23
CA TYR A 114 -2.27 -4.79 14.25
C TYR A 114 -3.18 -3.57 14.17
N ASP A 115 -2.95 -2.54 14.98
CA ASP A 115 -3.76 -1.31 14.97
C ASP A 115 -3.75 -0.61 13.60
N GLN A 116 -2.62 -0.68 12.89
CA GLN A 116 -2.47 -0.05 11.57
C GLN A 116 -3.01 -0.90 10.43
N HIS A 117 -3.02 -2.23 10.58
CA HIS A 117 -3.13 -3.14 9.44
C HIS A 117 -4.05 -4.35 9.62
N ALA A 118 -4.76 -4.48 10.75
CA ALA A 118 -5.77 -5.52 10.91
C ALA A 118 -6.84 -5.41 9.82
N ASP A 119 -7.30 -6.57 9.34
CA ASP A 119 -8.41 -6.66 8.40
C ASP A 119 -9.75 -6.50 9.14
N GLU A 120 -10.82 -6.23 8.40
CA GLU A 120 -12.17 -6.04 8.95
C GLU A 120 -12.72 -7.28 9.67
N ASP A 121 -12.18 -8.46 9.38
CA ASP A 121 -12.49 -9.70 10.10
C ASP A 121 -11.78 -9.82 11.45
N GLY A 122 -10.84 -8.91 11.75
CA GLY A 122 -10.06 -8.86 12.97
C GLY A 122 -8.79 -9.71 12.98
N PHE A 123 -8.43 -10.41 11.90
CA PHE A 123 -7.10 -11.02 11.75
C PHE A 123 -6.10 -10.01 11.18
N LEU A 124 -4.82 -10.15 11.55
CA LEU A 124 -3.73 -9.52 10.82
C LEU A 124 -3.15 -10.51 9.78
N TYR A 125 -3.19 -10.11 8.52
CA TYR A 125 -2.74 -10.93 7.40
C TYR A 125 -1.31 -10.58 7.01
N VAL A 126 -0.43 -11.56 7.11
CA VAL A 126 0.99 -11.46 6.79
C VAL A 126 1.31 -12.42 5.66
N THR A 127 2.04 -11.94 4.67
CA THR A 127 2.56 -12.77 3.58
C THR A 127 4.07 -12.85 3.68
N TYR A 128 4.67 -14.03 3.44
CA TYR A 128 6.13 -14.17 3.41
C TYR A 128 6.67 -14.53 2.03
N ALA A 129 7.87 -14.04 1.70
CA ALA A 129 8.57 -14.25 0.43
C ALA A 129 10.11 -14.14 0.57
N SER A 130 10.85 -14.62 -0.43
CA SER A 130 12.31 -14.53 -0.53
C SER A 130 12.74 -13.24 -1.24
N GLN A 131 14.03 -12.89 -1.12
CA GLN A 131 14.60 -11.70 -1.80
C GLN A 131 14.44 -11.76 -3.31
N GLU A 132 14.58 -12.94 -3.92
CA GLU A 132 14.49 -13.11 -5.37
C GLU A 132 13.09 -12.77 -5.89
N VAL A 133 12.08 -12.91 -5.04
CA VAL A 133 10.69 -12.52 -5.32
C VAL A 133 10.42 -11.06 -4.92
N PHE A 134 11.35 -10.42 -4.23
CA PHE A 134 11.25 -9.07 -3.66
C PHE A 134 12.30 -8.09 -4.21
N GLY A 135 13.11 -8.48 -5.21
CA GLY A 135 14.21 -7.67 -5.71
C GLY A 135 13.74 -6.30 -6.18
N TYR A 136 14.40 -5.23 -5.73
CA TYR A 136 14.08 -3.81 -5.94
C TYR A 136 13.84 -3.39 -7.41
N GLN A 137 14.32 -4.16 -8.39
CA GLN A 137 14.05 -3.96 -9.82
C GLN A 137 12.67 -4.49 -10.25
N ASP A 138 12.15 -5.47 -9.54
CA ASP A 138 10.88 -6.13 -9.78
C ASP A 138 9.72 -5.33 -9.20
N ASP A 139 9.91 -4.53 -8.15
CA ASP A 139 8.87 -3.63 -7.64
C ASP A 139 8.56 -2.49 -8.62
N ILE A 140 9.59 -1.86 -9.20
CA ILE A 140 9.41 -0.90 -10.30
C ILE A 140 8.71 -1.60 -11.47
N ARG A 141 9.20 -2.78 -11.91
CA ARG A 141 8.59 -3.53 -13.01
C ARG A 141 7.16 -3.99 -12.71
N ARG A 142 6.84 -4.39 -11.48
CA ARG A 142 5.49 -4.82 -11.05
C ARG A 142 4.55 -3.65 -10.99
N GLU A 143 4.99 -2.53 -10.45
CA GLU A 143 4.22 -1.28 -10.48
C GLU A 143 3.97 -0.86 -11.93
N SER A 144 4.98 -0.93 -12.82
CA SER A 144 4.79 -0.71 -14.25
C SER A 144 3.78 -1.70 -14.88
N LEU A 145 3.81 -2.99 -14.53
CA LEU A 145 2.90 -4.01 -15.07
C LEU A 145 1.47 -3.84 -14.55
N GLU A 146 1.28 -3.53 -13.27
CA GLU A 146 -0.03 -3.22 -12.69
C GLU A 146 -0.60 -1.94 -13.31
N VAL A 147 0.23 -0.91 -13.46
CA VAL A 147 -0.14 0.33 -14.15
C VAL A 147 -0.51 0.06 -15.60
N GLN A 148 0.24 -0.79 -16.31
CA GLN A 148 -0.11 -1.21 -17.67
C GLN A 148 -1.48 -1.91 -17.69
N ALA A 149 -1.75 -2.85 -16.78
CA ALA A 149 -3.05 -3.52 -16.69
C ALA A 149 -4.19 -2.55 -16.39
N ILE A 150 -3.96 -1.57 -15.49
CA ILE A 150 -4.91 -0.50 -15.17
C ILE A 150 -5.17 0.36 -16.40
N ARG A 151 -4.14 0.73 -17.17
CA ARG A 151 -4.27 1.54 -18.39
C ARG A 151 -4.99 0.80 -19.51
N THR A 152 -4.75 -0.52 -19.67
CA THR A 152 -5.52 -1.35 -20.60
C THR A 152 -6.99 -1.39 -20.21
N ARG A 153 -7.29 -1.47 -18.91
CA ARG A 153 -8.67 -1.50 -18.40
C ARG A 153 -9.36 -0.13 -18.42
N PHE A 154 -8.62 0.95 -18.25
CA PHE A 154 -9.11 2.33 -18.16
C PHE A 154 -8.28 3.25 -19.08
N PRO A 155 -8.45 3.15 -20.41
CA PRO A 155 -7.58 3.83 -21.38
C PRO A 155 -7.66 5.36 -21.33
N ASN A 156 -8.82 5.91 -20.91
CA ASN A 156 -9.04 7.36 -20.81
C ASN A 156 -8.64 7.94 -19.45
N LYS A 157 -7.87 7.20 -18.65
CA LYS A 157 -7.46 7.64 -17.32
C LYS A 157 -5.94 7.59 -17.14
N VAL A 158 -5.47 8.52 -16.32
CA VAL A 158 -4.07 8.72 -15.99
C VAL A 158 -3.82 8.28 -14.55
N PRO A 159 -2.88 7.35 -14.31
CA PRO A 159 -2.52 6.90 -12.97
C PRO A 159 -1.49 7.87 -12.36
N LEU A 160 -1.81 8.39 -11.18
CA LEU A 160 -1.02 9.37 -10.45
C LEU A 160 -0.54 8.79 -9.12
N TYR A 161 0.67 9.18 -8.73
CA TYR A 161 1.14 9.10 -7.36
C TYR A 161 1.33 10.52 -6.83
N VAL A 162 0.70 10.84 -5.71
CA VAL A 162 0.66 12.19 -5.15
C VAL A 162 1.13 12.14 -3.71
N GLU A 163 2.16 12.91 -3.39
CA GLU A 163 2.69 12.97 -2.04
C GLU A 163 2.99 14.39 -1.58
N ARG A 164 3.12 14.53 -0.26
CA ARG A 164 3.52 15.79 0.35
C ARG A 164 5.01 15.98 0.16
N TYR A 165 5.44 17.18 -0.18
CA TYR A 165 6.86 17.52 -0.26
C TYR A 165 7.54 17.24 1.09
N SER A 166 8.75 16.70 1.09
CA SER A 166 9.44 16.27 2.32
C SER A 166 9.69 17.42 3.31
N GLY A 167 9.86 18.64 2.82
CA GLY A 167 10.03 19.86 3.63
C GLY A 167 8.72 20.51 4.09
N GLU A 168 7.56 20.05 3.63
CA GLU A 168 6.26 20.64 3.91
C GLU A 168 5.75 20.24 5.32
N ARG A 169 5.28 21.22 6.10
CA ARG A 169 4.83 21.02 7.49
C ARG A 169 3.47 21.63 7.82
N GLU A 170 2.99 22.57 7.02
CA GLU A 170 1.75 23.31 7.24
C GLU A 170 0.53 22.53 6.72
N VAL A 171 0.69 21.78 5.63
CA VAL A 171 -0.36 20.96 5.03
C VAL A 171 -0.29 19.52 5.52
N ALA A 172 -1.45 18.93 5.83
CA ALA A 172 -1.56 17.54 6.22
C ALA A 172 -1.19 16.57 5.09
N GLU A 173 -0.81 15.35 5.47
CA GLU A 173 -0.59 14.27 4.51
C GLU A 173 -1.93 13.73 3.98
N LEU A 174 -2.01 13.45 2.68
CA LEU A 174 -3.18 12.78 2.10
C LEU A 174 -3.28 11.34 2.62
N GLU A 175 -4.48 10.95 3.05
CA GLU A 175 -4.78 9.56 3.42
C GLU A 175 -4.51 8.57 2.26
N ARG A 176 -4.67 9.02 1.01
CA ARG A 176 -4.46 8.22 -0.20
C ARG A 176 -3.50 8.96 -1.14
N LYS A 177 -2.47 8.24 -1.60
CA LYS A 177 -1.44 8.77 -2.51
C LYS A 177 -1.65 8.38 -3.98
N LYS A 178 -2.35 7.27 -4.26
CA LYS A 178 -2.57 6.79 -5.63
C LYS A 178 -3.93 7.22 -6.16
N PHE A 179 -3.96 7.76 -7.37
CA PHE A 179 -5.18 8.25 -8.02
C PHE A 179 -5.26 7.76 -9.46
N LEU A 180 -6.47 7.66 -9.98
CA LEU A 180 -6.73 7.38 -11.39
C LEU A 180 -7.71 8.42 -11.91
N VAL A 181 -7.21 9.40 -12.67
CA VAL A 181 -7.96 10.62 -13.05
C VAL A 181 -8.28 10.63 -14.54
N PRO A 182 -9.33 11.31 -15.00
CA PRO A 182 -9.57 11.51 -16.43
C PRO A 182 -8.39 12.24 -17.09
N GLN A 183 -8.03 11.84 -18.30
CA GLN A 183 -6.86 12.36 -19.00
C GLN A 183 -7.01 13.84 -19.44
N GLU A 184 -8.24 14.29 -19.64
CA GLU A 184 -8.63 15.65 -19.99
C GLU A 184 -8.59 16.63 -18.82
N LEU A 185 -8.52 16.13 -17.58
CA LEU A 185 -8.44 16.95 -16.39
C LEU A 185 -7.18 17.82 -16.44
N THR A 186 -7.28 19.10 -16.10
CA THR A 186 -6.10 19.99 -16.03
C THR A 186 -5.40 19.91 -14.68
N MET A 187 -4.12 20.31 -14.65
CA MET A 187 -3.34 20.41 -13.41
C MET A 187 -4.02 21.31 -12.37
N SER A 188 -4.61 22.45 -12.79
CA SER A 188 -5.37 23.32 -11.88
C SER A 188 -6.67 22.68 -11.37
N GLN A 189 -7.41 21.97 -12.23
CA GLN A 189 -8.61 21.26 -11.80
C GLN A 189 -8.26 20.16 -10.80
N PHE A 190 -7.16 19.45 -11.00
CA PHE A 190 -6.68 18.46 -10.05
C PHE A 190 -6.19 19.08 -8.74
N LEU A 191 -5.43 20.18 -8.80
CA LEU A 191 -5.03 20.94 -7.62
C LEU A 191 -6.25 21.35 -6.79
N TYR A 192 -7.32 21.83 -7.45
CA TYR A 192 -8.59 22.14 -6.77
C TYR A 192 -9.18 20.91 -6.07
N ILE A 193 -9.21 19.74 -6.71
CA ILE A 193 -9.68 18.48 -6.09
C ILE A 193 -8.87 18.16 -4.83
N ILE A 194 -7.54 18.29 -4.89
CA ILE A 194 -6.66 18.03 -3.75
C ILE A 194 -6.94 19.02 -2.61
N ARG A 195 -7.10 20.31 -2.92
CA ARG A 195 -7.47 21.34 -1.92
C ARG A 195 -8.78 21.00 -1.22
N THR A 196 -9.82 20.60 -1.98
CA THR A 196 -11.11 20.22 -1.42
C THR A 196 -10.99 18.99 -0.50
N LYS A 197 -10.21 17.98 -0.92
CA LYS A 197 -9.97 16.77 -0.10
C LYS A 197 -9.24 17.06 1.20
N MET A 198 -8.32 18.01 1.18
CA MET A 198 -7.58 18.46 2.37
C MET A 198 -8.37 19.45 3.24
N LYS A 199 -9.55 19.89 2.81
CA LYS A 199 -10.35 20.92 3.48
C LYS A 199 -9.56 22.21 3.75
N LEU A 200 -8.71 22.60 2.79
CA LEU A 200 -7.92 23.83 2.91
C LEU A 200 -8.81 25.07 2.83
N LYS A 201 -8.47 26.09 3.62
CA LYS A 201 -9.09 27.42 3.52
C LYS A 201 -8.63 28.12 2.23
N ASP A 202 -9.44 29.03 1.71
CA ASP A 202 -9.09 29.79 0.49
C ASP A 202 -7.80 30.61 0.66
N SER A 203 -7.50 31.06 1.87
CA SER A 203 -6.27 31.77 2.20
C SER A 203 -5.02 30.91 2.25
N GLN A 204 -5.16 29.58 2.33
CA GLN A 204 -4.02 28.67 2.33
C GLN A 204 -3.60 28.39 0.89
N ALA A 205 -2.35 28.71 0.54
CA ALA A 205 -1.79 28.36 -0.74
C ALA A 205 -1.52 26.84 -0.82
N LEU A 206 -1.60 26.29 -2.03
CA LEU A 206 -1.19 24.92 -2.31
C LEU A 206 -0.59 24.90 -3.72
N TYR A 207 0.64 24.44 -3.82
CA TYR A 207 1.37 24.31 -5.06
C TYR A 207 1.49 22.84 -5.41
N LEU A 208 1.55 22.55 -6.71
CA LEU A 208 1.71 21.20 -7.24
C LEU A 208 2.90 21.19 -8.20
N THR A 209 3.78 20.23 -8.00
CA THR A 209 4.99 20.07 -8.78
C THR A 209 5.02 18.66 -9.37
N VAL A 210 5.66 18.49 -10.51
CA VAL A 210 5.84 17.20 -11.17
C VAL A 210 7.26 16.72 -10.88
N ASN A 211 7.38 15.45 -10.48
CA ASN A 211 8.66 14.78 -10.18
C ASN A 211 9.59 15.57 -9.24
N ASN A 212 9.03 16.27 -8.25
CA ASN A 212 9.76 17.12 -7.29
C ASN A 212 10.61 18.24 -7.92
N LYS A 213 10.43 18.58 -9.21
CA LYS A 213 11.35 19.50 -9.92
C LYS A 213 10.70 20.53 -10.81
N ILE A 214 9.48 20.30 -11.28
CA ILE A 214 8.87 21.12 -12.32
C ILE A 214 7.56 21.70 -11.80
N LEU A 215 7.44 23.03 -11.78
CA LEU A 215 6.15 23.67 -11.53
C LEU A 215 5.25 23.36 -12.72
N ALA A 216 4.16 22.62 -12.47
CA ALA A 216 3.27 22.21 -13.54
C ALA A 216 2.54 23.43 -14.11
N SER A 217 2.49 23.56 -15.44
CA SER A 217 1.63 24.57 -16.04
C SER A 217 0.18 24.32 -15.65
N HIS A 218 -0.47 25.34 -15.10
CA HIS A 218 -1.86 25.31 -14.64
C HIS A 218 -2.87 24.83 -15.69
N SER A 219 -2.62 25.12 -16.96
CA SER A 219 -3.47 24.75 -18.09
C SER A 219 -3.15 23.38 -18.71
N MET A 220 -2.03 22.76 -18.33
CA MET A 220 -1.63 21.47 -18.86
C MET A 220 -2.64 20.39 -18.48
N SER A 221 -3.05 19.57 -19.44
CA SER A 221 -3.88 18.39 -19.19
C SER A 221 -3.07 17.26 -18.57
N MET A 222 -3.74 16.36 -17.83
CA MET A 222 -3.12 15.16 -17.27
C MET A 222 -2.56 14.24 -18.36
N ALA A 223 -3.19 14.19 -19.53
CA ALA A 223 -2.66 13.48 -20.70
C ALA A 223 -1.28 14.01 -21.12
N GLN A 224 -1.16 15.33 -21.25
CA GLN A 224 0.09 15.99 -21.64
C GLN A 224 1.16 15.81 -20.55
N ALA A 225 0.80 16.05 -19.29
CA ALA A 225 1.71 15.88 -18.17
C ALA A 225 2.22 14.42 -18.07
N TYR A 226 1.35 13.44 -18.24
CA TYR A 226 1.71 12.03 -18.23
C TYR A 226 2.61 11.65 -19.40
N ALA A 227 2.30 12.12 -20.62
CA ALA A 227 3.13 11.86 -21.78
C ALA A 227 4.55 12.44 -21.64
N GLN A 228 4.66 13.59 -20.98
CA GLN A 228 5.92 14.32 -20.85
C GLN A 228 6.76 13.89 -19.63
N PHE A 229 6.12 13.53 -18.51
CA PHE A 229 6.80 13.40 -17.22
C PHE A 229 6.52 12.09 -16.47
N ARG A 230 5.87 11.12 -17.10
CA ARG A 230 5.73 9.77 -16.55
C ARG A 230 7.08 9.22 -16.07
N ALA A 231 7.09 8.60 -14.90
CA ALA A 231 8.23 7.88 -14.35
C ALA A 231 8.32 6.44 -14.88
N ASP A 232 9.43 5.76 -14.56
CA ASP A 232 9.71 4.40 -15.04
C ASP A 232 8.75 3.35 -14.48
N ASP A 233 8.20 3.59 -13.29
CA ASP A 233 7.14 2.79 -12.65
C ASP A 233 5.77 2.93 -13.37
N GLY A 234 5.69 3.78 -14.40
CA GLY A 234 4.48 4.02 -15.17
C GLY A 234 3.52 5.02 -14.55
N LEU A 235 3.82 5.61 -13.40
CA LEU A 235 2.98 6.63 -12.74
C LEU A 235 3.43 8.05 -13.13
N LEU A 236 2.52 9.01 -13.03
CA LEU A 236 2.89 10.43 -12.97
C LEU A 236 3.01 10.85 -11.51
N HIS A 237 4.22 11.22 -11.09
CA HIS A 237 4.50 11.63 -9.72
C HIS A 237 4.29 13.13 -9.55
N LEU A 238 3.41 13.47 -8.61
CA LEU A 238 3.05 14.83 -8.28
C LEU A 238 3.32 15.07 -6.80
N THR A 239 3.78 16.28 -6.48
CA THR A 239 4.13 16.65 -5.12
C THR A 239 3.49 17.97 -4.75
N TYR A 240 2.95 18.06 -3.55
CA TYR A 240 2.29 19.27 -3.07
C TYR A 240 2.97 19.90 -1.84
N ALA A 241 2.87 21.23 -1.73
CA ALA A 241 3.37 22.04 -0.62
C ALA A 241 2.53 23.32 -0.45
N SER A 242 2.48 23.92 0.75
CA SER A 242 1.83 25.22 0.99
C SER A 242 2.65 26.38 0.46
N GLN A 243 3.96 26.20 0.31
CA GLN A 243 4.86 27.19 -0.24
C GLN A 243 5.34 26.77 -1.62
N GLN A 244 5.67 27.75 -2.46
CA GLN A 244 6.31 27.47 -3.73
C GLN A 244 7.70 26.91 -3.44
N VAL A 245 7.82 25.60 -3.54
CA VAL A 245 9.08 24.88 -3.35
C VAL A 245 9.92 24.93 -4.64
N PHE A 246 10.22 26.14 -5.14
CA PHE A 246 11.26 26.39 -6.14
C PHE A 246 11.79 27.83 -6.06
N GLY A 247 13.12 27.90 -5.90
CA GLY A 247 14.03 29.02 -6.09
C GLY A 247 15.40 28.44 -6.43
#